data_AF-A0A0L1IJE0-F1
#
_entry.id   AF-A0A0L1IJE0-F1
#
_cell.length_a   1.000
_cell.length_b   1.000
_cell.length_c   1.000
_cell.angle_alpha   90.00
_cell.angle_beta   90.00
_cell.angle_gamma   90.00
#
_symmetry.space_group_name_H-M   'P 1'
#
loop_
_entity.id
_entity.type
_entity.pdbx_description
1 polymer ?
#
loop_
_entity_poly.entity_id
_entity_poly.type
_entity_poly.pdbx_seq_one_letter_code
_entity_poly.pdbx_strand_id
1 'polypeptide(L)'
;MKSIFNKANSFNQNISKWNLISIDLNKNNNENWENWESLRNWAASSPLNLNKKYWPKLFLTNNLLSRFVQSILNKLQEFDDLPIHHDDKKIGFTHKDFLQHIASKLKNNPLFINIENDLQLVDNEIANKHIREDPIKWNYNGMEIERKVKINYKEYASTVYIGNDHKIYTTNKIDLSNMSEIKKIDKIGYYYDQHLRVRIVKMPTHLTEVSEDLPTEIKSLNNAFKGHKTKTIKGIEKWKTSQIVNMWAVFKDAEIFDQDISEWNTSAVSNMEEMFSGAKKFNKNLNSWKVYNVTSMNSMFDSALEFDQPLNNWDTRNLKKTEKMFHKAKKSTKILAGETFKN
;
A
#
# COMPACT_ATOMS: atom_id res chain seq x y z
N MET A 1 -14.12 42.33 23.63
CA MET A 1 -14.77 41.00 23.68
C MET A 1 -15.23 40.55 25.07
N LYS A 2 -14.44 40.75 26.15
CA LYS A 2 -14.80 40.33 27.54
C LYS A 2 -16.18 40.83 28.03
N SER A 3 -16.55 42.09 27.71
CA SER A 3 -17.87 42.66 28.00
C SER A 3 -19.03 41.99 27.25
N ILE A 4 -18.79 41.58 26.00
CA ILE A 4 -19.78 40.88 25.14
C ILE A 4 -19.99 39.45 25.63
N PHE A 5 -18.92 38.77 26.04
CA PHE A 5 -18.98 37.40 26.58
C PHE A 5 -19.56 37.32 28.00
N ASN A 6 -19.34 38.33 28.85
CA ASN A 6 -19.99 38.40 30.16
C ASN A 6 -21.51 38.60 30.04
N LYS A 7 -21.99 39.27 28.97
CA LYS A 7 -23.43 39.33 28.64
C LYS A 7 -23.98 38.02 28.06
N ALA A 8 -23.16 37.22 27.36
CA ALA A 8 -23.56 35.89 26.89
C ALA A 8 -23.71 34.88 28.04
N ASN A 9 -22.92 35.03 29.11
CA ASN A 9 -22.98 34.17 30.30
C ASN A 9 -24.27 34.34 31.13
N SER A 10 -25.05 35.41 30.94
CA SER A 10 -26.31 35.62 31.66
C SER A 10 -27.54 35.03 30.96
N PHE A 11 -27.40 34.41 29.79
CA PHE A 11 -28.50 33.81 29.04
C PHE A 11 -28.25 32.32 28.77
N ASN A 12 -28.74 31.50 29.69
CA ASN A 12 -28.76 30.05 29.55
C ASN A 12 -29.85 29.63 28.55
N GLN A 13 -29.62 29.78 27.23
CA GLN A 13 -30.36 29.04 26.21
C GLN A 13 -29.73 29.11 24.80
N ASN A 14 -29.39 27.92 24.30
CA ASN A 14 -29.36 27.48 22.91
C ASN A 14 -28.70 28.40 21.85
N ILE A 15 -27.37 28.27 21.74
CA ILE A 15 -26.48 28.95 20.76
C ILE A 15 -26.84 28.62 19.28
N SER A 16 -27.66 27.59 19.03
CA SER A 16 -28.05 27.15 17.68
C SER A 16 -28.89 28.16 16.87
N LYS A 17 -29.37 29.25 17.49
CA LYS A 17 -30.18 30.29 16.83
C LYS A 17 -29.44 31.59 16.49
N TRP A 18 -28.13 31.66 16.69
CA TRP A 18 -27.38 32.90 16.44
C TRP A 18 -27.09 33.04 14.94
N ASN A 19 -27.84 33.91 14.25
CA ASN A 19 -27.46 34.41 12.92
C ASN A 19 -26.38 35.48 13.06
N LEU A 20 -25.23 35.20 12.44
CA LEU A 20 -24.14 36.09 12.00
C LEU A 20 -24.15 37.53 12.54
N ILE A 21 -23.18 37.85 13.40
CA ILE A 21 -22.70 39.23 13.58
C ILE A 21 -21.30 39.28 12.97
N SER A 22 -21.15 39.92 11.81
CA SER A 22 -19.85 40.33 11.30
C SER A 22 -19.31 41.45 12.19
N ILE A 23 -18.12 41.27 12.78
CA ILE A 23 -17.47 42.31 13.60
C ILE A 23 -16.24 42.82 12.84
N ASP A 24 -16.26 44.10 12.51
CA ASP A 24 -15.10 44.86 12.02
C ASP A 24 -14.22 45.26 13.21
N LEU A 25 -12.92 44.94 13.14
CA LEU A 25 -11.98 45.00 14.27
C LEU A 25 -11.04 46.23 14.26
N ASN A 26 -11.31 47.24 13.44
CA ASN A 26 -10.47 48.45 13.41
C ASN A 26 -10.68 49.44 14.57
N LYS A 27 -11.20 49.02 15.74
CA LYS A 27 -11.27 49.88 16.93
C LYS A 27 -10.75 49.20 18.19
N ASN A 28 -9.60 49.69 18.61
CA ASN A 28 -9.03 49.72 19.97
C ASN A 28 -8.16 48.53 20.41
N ASN A 29 -6.88 48.64 20.04
CA ASN A 29 -5.67 48.73 20.86
C ASN A 29 -5.59 48.01 22.23
N ASN A 30 -4.48 47.27 22.36
CA ASN A 30 -3.72 46.92 23.58
C ASN A 30 -4.06 45.65 24.35
N GLU A 31 -4.25 44.53 23.65
CA GLU A 31 -3.86 43.22 24.19
C GLU A 31 -3.08 42.46 23.12
N ASN A 32 -1.76 42.26 23.31
CA ASN A 32 -0.92 41.46 22.42
C ASN A 32 -1.27 39.98 22.58
N TRP A 33 -2.22 39.51 21.77
CA TRP A 33 -2.49 38.09 21.56
C TRP A 33 -1.72 37.59 20.32
N GLU A 34 -0.39 37.80 20.30
CA GLU A 34 0.44 37.65 19.10
C GLU A 34 0.87 36.21 18.74
N ASN A 35 0.58 35.20 19.56
CA ASN A 35 0.88 33.82 19.18
C ASN A 35 -0.15 32.77 19.65
N TRP A 36 -0.15 31.66 18.93
CA TRP A 36 -1.04 30.51 19.13
C TRP A 36 -0.98 29.94 20.56
N GLU A 37 0.16 30.06 21.23
CA GLU A 37 0.40 29.57 22.60
C GLU A 37 -0.45 30.32 23.64
N SER A 38 -0.53 31.65 23.54
CA SER A 38 -1.31 32.47 24.49
C SER A 38 -2.81 32.23 24.35
N LEU A 39 -3.28 32.05 23.11
CA LEU A 39 -4.66 31.72 22.81
C LEU A 39 -5.02 30.29 23.29
N ARG A 40 -4.11 29.33 23.10
CA ARG A 40 -4.19 27.94 23.55
C ARG A 40 -4.36 27.85 25.08
N ASN A 41 -3.52 28.55 25.84
CA ASN A 41 -3.54 28.50 27.31
C ASN A 41 -4.81 29.12 27.91
N TRP A 42 -5.33 30.18 27.29
CA TRP A 42 -6.59 30.79 27.70
C TRP A 42 -7.80 29.91 27.37
N ALA A 43 -7.81 29.29 26.19
CA ALA A 43 -8.93 28.47 25.76
C ALA A 43 -9.03 27.15 26.55
N ALA A 44 -7.89 26.57 26.95
CA ALA A 44 -7.81 25.40 27.84
C ALA A 44 -8.32 25.67 29.28
N SER A 45 -8.25 26.93 29.74
CA SER A 45 -8.69 27.35 31.07
C SER A 45 -10.12 27.92 31.10
N SER A 46 -10.80 27.98 29.95
CA SER A 46 -12.16 28.52 29.84
C SER A 46 -13.24 27.46 30.15
N PRO A 47 -14.34 27.81 30.85
CA PRO A 47 -15.46 26.90 31.12
C PRO A 47 -16.18 26.38 29.86
N LEU A 48 -15.89 26.93 28.67
CA LEU A 48 -16.31 26.42 27.37
C LEU A 48 -15.70 25.06 26.99
N ASN A 49 -14.72 24.57 27.74
CA ASN A 49 -14.14 23.23 27.58
C ASN A 49 -15.18 22.10 27.74
N LEU A 50 -16.31 22.38 28.42
CA LEU A 50 -17.43 21.44 28.59
C LEU A 50 -18.28 21.26 27.32
N ASN A 51 -18.15 22.14 26.32
CA ASN A 51 -18.95 22.10 25.09
C ASN A 51 -18.07 22.08 23.83
N LYS A 52 -17.16 21.09 23.77
CA LYS A 52 -16.20 20.84 22.68
C LYS A 52 -16.80 20.86 21.26
N LYS A 53 -18.09 20.56 21.14
CA LYS A 53 -18.85 20.47 19.87
C LYS A 53 -18.90 21.78 19.06
N TYR A 54 -18.74 22.95 19.67
CA TYR A 54 -18.94 24.25 19.00
C TYR A 54 -17.67 25.07 18.78
N TRP A 55 -16.53 24.56 19.26
CA TRP A 55 -15.22 25.21 19.11
C TRP A 55 -14.84 25.53 17.65
N PRO A 56 -15.00 24.61 16.67
CA PRO A 56 -14.62 24.88 15.28
C PRO A 56 -15.43 26.04 14.65
N LYS A 57 -16.71 26.20 15.02
CA LYS A 57 -17.58 27.26 14.48
C LYS A 57 -17.22 28.66 15.00
N LEU A 58 -16.71 28.76 16.23
CA LEU A 58 -16.34 30.04 16.85
C LEU A 58 -15.03 30.62 16.28
N PHE A 59 -14.14 29.76 15.77
CA PHE A 59 -12.85 30.17 15.21
C PHE A 59 -12.91 30.52 13.72
N LEU A 60 -13.84 29.93 12.97
CA LEU A 60 -14.05 30.22 11.55
C LEU A 60 -14.61 31.63 11.27
N THR A 61 -15.19 32.30 12.28
CA THR A 61 -15.75 33.66 12.15
C THR A 61 -14.74 34.78 12.48
N ASN A 62 -13.53 34.44 12.90
CA ASN A 62 -12.51 35.41 13.30
C ASN A 62 -11.40 35.50 12.24
N ASN A 63 -11.28 36.64 11.55
CA ASN A 63 -10.48 36.81 10.33
C ASN A 63 -9.00 36.38 10.47
N LEU A 64 -8.40 36.52 11.66
CA LEU A 64 -7.02 36.08 11.95
C LEU A 64 -6.89 34.56 12.07
N LEU A 65 -7.81 33.89 12.77
CA LEU A 65 -7.82 32.43 12.87
C LEU A 65 -8.31 31.75 11.60
N SER A 66 -9.15 32.42 10.81
CA SER A 66 -9.48 31.94 9.47
C SER A 66 -8.21 31.77 8.66
N ARG A 67 -7.20 32.65 8.72
CA ARG A 67 -5.99 32.47 7.91
C ARG A 67 -5.15 31.26 8.33
N PHE A 68 -5.06 30.97 9.62
CA PHE A 68 -4.35 29.79 10.13
C PHE A 68 -5.15 28.51 9.89
N VAL A 69 -6.42 28.46 10.31
CA VAL A 69 -7.30 27.29 10.14
C VAL A 69 -7.62 27.05 8.67
N GLN A 70 -7.81 28.08 7.84
CA GLN A 70 -8.02 27.94 6.40
C GLN A 70 -6.76 27.49 5.69
N SER A 71 -5.56 27.87 6.12
CA SER A 71 -4.32 27.29 5.57
C SER A 71 -4.24 25.79 5.88
N ILE A 72 -4.61 25.39 7.11
CA ILE A 72 -4.71 23.98 7.51
C ILE A 72 -5.80 23.26 6.71
N LEU A 73 -7.00 23.83 6.60
CA LEU A 73 -8.14 23.27 5.87
C LEU A 73 -7.88 23.20 4.36
N ASN A 74 -7.26 24.22 3.76
CA ASN A 74 -6.86 24.22 2.35
C ASN A 74 -5.78 23.17 2.11
N LYS A 75 -4.78 23.06 2.99
CA LYS A 75 -3.78 21.99 2.90
C LYS A 75 -4.43 20.62 3.06
N LEU A 76 -5.40 20.47 3.96
CA LEU A 76 -6.24 19.28 4.12
C LEU A 76 -7.16 19.01 2.91
N GLN A 77 -7.55 20.04 2.17
CA GLN A 77 -8.38 19.96 0.96
C GLN A 77 -7.53 19.60 -0.27
N GLU A 78 -6.24 19.97 -0.30
CA GLU A 78 -5.27 19.39 -1.25
C GLU A 78 -5.18 17.86 -1.10
N PHE A 79 -5.50 17.28 0.06
CA PHE A 79 -5.62 15.82 0.24
C PHE A 79 -6.89 15.21 -0.37
N ASP A 80 -7.93 16.00 -0.66
CA ASP A 80 -9.09 15.53 -1.44
C ASP A 80 -8.75 15.39 -2.93
N ASP A 81 -7.81 16.22 -3.42
CA ASP A 81 -7.37 16.28 -4.82
C ASP A 81 -5.95 15.70 -5.05
N LEU A 82 -5.36 15.04 -4.04
CA LEU A 82 -4.02 14.46 -4.16
C LEU A 82 -3.99 13.52 -5.37
N PRO A 83 -3.06 13.69 -6.33
CA PRO A 83 -2.74 12.63 -7.27
C PRO A 83 -2.08 11.52 -6.47
N ILE A 84 -2.91 10.59 -6.01
CA ILE A 84 -2.52 9.47 -5.18
C ILE A 84 -1.45 8.67 -5.92
N HIS A 85 -0.24 8.61 -5.35
CA HIS A 85 0.82 7.71 -5.81
C HIS A 85 0.26 6.28 -5.86
N HIS A 86 0.71 5.47 -6.82
CA HIS A 86 0.17 4.14 -7.12
C HIS A 86 0.09 3.18 -5.90
N ASP A 87 0.80 3.51 -4.83
CA ASP A 87 0.92 2.75 -3.59
C ASP A 87 -0.21 3.02 -2.56
N ASP A 88 -0.85 4.20 -2.50
CA ASP A 88 -1.91 4.43 -1.49
C ASP A 88 -3.32 3.94 -1.92
N LYS A 89 -3.41 3.27 -3.09
CA LYS A 89 -4.68 3.12 -3.82
C LYS A 89 -5.57 1.92 -3.44
N LYS A 90 -5.17 0.97 -2.56
CA LYS A 90 -5.90 -0.33 -2.49
C LYS A 90 -6.13 -1.03 -1.15
N ILE A 91 -5.74 -0.49 0.00
CA ILE A 91 -6.20 -1.04 1.31
C ILE A 91 -7.06 -0.04 2.08
N GLY A 92 -7.00 1.24 1.73
CA GLY A 92 -7.40 2.31 2.63
C GLY A 92 -6.42 2.40 3.81
N PHE A 93 -6.22 3.59 4.34
CA PHE A 93 -5.42 3.73 5.55
C PHE A 93 -6.15 3.08 6.74
N THR A 94 -5.44 2.49 7.71
CA THR A 94 -6.02 2.39 9.06
C THR A 94 -6.17 3.80 9.63
N HIS A 95 -7.07 4.00 10.59
CA HIS A 95 -7.24 5.33 11.20
C HIS A 95 -5.90 5.86 11.74
N LYS A 96 -5.04 4.99 12.27
CA LYS A 96 -3.70 5.33 12.74
C LYS A 96 -2.73 5.67 11.61
N ASP A 97 -2.66 4.84 10.57
CA ASP A 97 -1.71 5.04 9.46
C ASP A 97 -2.04 6.30 8.66
N PHE A 98 -3.33 6.65 8.56
CA PHE A 98 -3.77 7.90 7.94
C PHE A 98 -3.24 9.13 8.68
N LEU A 99 -3.38 9.12 10.00
CA LEU A 99 -2.88 10.22 10.83
C LEU A 99 -1.36 10.30 10.80
N GLN A 100 -0.65 9.16 10.82
CA GLN A 100 0.81 9.14 10.66
C GLN A 100 1.23 9.68 9.29
N HIS A 101 0.51 9.33 8.24
CA HIS A 101 0.76 9.86 6.89
C HIS A 101 0.57 11.38 6.85
N ILE A 102 -0.54 11.90 7.39
CA ILE A 102 -0.77 13.35 7.52
C ILE A 102 0.35 14.02 8.31
N ALA A 103 0.71 13.47 9.47
CA ALA A 103 1.78 14.01 10.30
C ALA A 103 3.11 14.05 9.55
N SER A 104 3.46 13.00 8.79
CA SER A 104 4.69 12.96 7.99
C SER A 104 4.74 14.05 6.90
N LYS A 105 3.60 14.38 6.28
CA LYS A 105 3.49 15.43 5.25
C LYS A 105 3.56 16.84 5.84
N LEU A 106 3.10 17.00 7.08
CA LEU A 106 3.05 18.28 7.79
C LEU A 106 4.29 18.51 8.67
N LYS A 107 5.14 17.50 8.88
CA LYS A 107 6.32 17.56 9.77
C LYS A 107 7.28 18.72 9.48
N ASN A 108 7.42 19.09 8.22
CA ASN A 108 8.33 20.17 7.79
C ASN A 108 7.63 21.53 7.68
N ASN A 109 6.35 21.63 8.03
CA ASN A 109 5.62 22.88 7.96
C ASN A 109 5.81 23.66 9.28
N PRO A 110 6.32 24.90 9.24
CA PRO A 110 6.65 25.69 10.43
C PRO A 110 5.45 26.00 11.34
N LEU A 111 4.22 25.81 10.85
CA LEU A 111 3.00 25.95 11.65
C LEU A 111 2.71 24.74 12.57
N PHE A 112 3.45 23.64 12.41
CA PHE A 112 3.13 22.33 12.97
C PHE A 112 4.32 21.72 13.74
N ILE A 113 4.73 22.41 14.80
CA ILE A 113 5.97 22.13 15.55
C ILE A 113 5.98 20.74 16.23
N ASN A 114 4.81 20.19 16.59
CA ASN A 114 4.69 18.93 17.32
C ASN A 114 3.59 18.00 16.78
N ILE A 115 3.35 18.04 15.46
CA ILE A 115 2.20 17.38 14.82
C ILE A 115 2.09 15.88 15.09
N GLU A 116 3.22 15.17 15.22
CA GLU A 116 3.23 13.72 15.49
C GLU A 116 2.68 13.38 16.88
N ASN A 117 2.86 14.28 17.87
CA ASN A 117 2.36 14.10 19.22
C ASN A 117 0.97 14.73 19.41
N ASP A 118 0.69 15.81 18.69
CA ASP A 118 -0.54 16.59 18.82
C ASP A 118 -1.71 15.97 18.05
N LEU A 119 -1.44 15.20 16.98
CA LEU A 119 -2.44 14.55 16.13
C LEU A 119 -2.76 13.14 16.68
N GLN A 120 -3.82 13.05 17.50
CA GLN A 120 -4.18 11.81 18.19
C GLN A 120 -5.55 11.31 17.72
N LEU A 121 -5.75 9.99 17.69
CA LEU A 121 -7.09 9.44 17.49
C LEU A 121 -7.96 9.79 18.69
N VAL A 122 -9.21 10.18 18.41
CA VAL A 122 -10.22 10.36 19.47
C VAL A 122 -10.63 9.01 20.05
N ASP A 123 -10.62 7.97 19.22
CA ASP A 123 -10.94 6.59 19.59
C ASP A 123 -9.79 5.66 19.22
N ASN A 124 -9.12 5.09 20.24
CA ASN A 124 -8.01 4.19 20.05
C ASN A 124 -8.45 2.76 19.67
N GLU A 125 -9.72 2.39 19.88
CA GLU A 125 -10.25 1.07 19.50
C GLU A 125 -10.39 0.92 17.98
N ILE A 126 -10.51 2.04 17.26
CA ILE A 126 -10.57 2.06 15.80
C ILE A 126 -9.20 2.26 15.14
N ALA A 127 -8.13 2.42 15.92
CA ALA A 127 -6.80 2.77 15.41
C ALA A 127 -6.32 1.85 14.28
N ASN A 128 -6.53 0.54 14.45
CA ASN A 128 -6.14 -0.46 13.47
C ASN A 128 -7.28 -0.85 12.51
N LYS A 129 -8.47 -0.24 12.64
CA LYS A 129 -9.57 -0.42 11.68
C LYS A 129 -9.29 0.39 10.43
N HIS A 130 -9.50 -0.23 9.29
CA HIS A 130 -9.38 0.41 7.98
C HIS A 130 -10.48 1.44 7.80
N ILE A 131 -10.12 2.62 7.30
CA ILE A 131 -11.06 3.69 6.99
C ILE A 131 -11.92 3.23 5.82
N ARG A 132 -13.25 3.25 6.04
CA ARG A 132 -14.24 2.92 5.02
C ARG A 132 -15.18 4.07 4.72
N GLU A 133 -16.33 4.09 5.39
CA GLU A 133 -17.26 5.22 5.39
C GLU A 133 -17.29 5.92 6.74
N ASP A 134 -16.58 5.35 7.72
CA ASP A 134 -16.49 5.89 9.07
C ASP A 134 -15.75 7.24 9.02
N PRO A 135 -16.32 8.28 9.65
CA PRO A 135 -15.63 9.55 9.76
C PRO A 135 -14.41 9.38 10.66
N ILE A 136 -13.27 9.87 10.18
CA ILE A 136 -12.05 9.88 10.98
C ILE A 136 -12.21 11.00 12.00
N LYS A 137 -12.09 10.63 13.27
CA LYS A 137 -12.10 11.56 14.40
C LYS A 137 -10.71 11.64 14.99
N TRP A 138 -10.12 12.81 14.94
CA TRP A 138 -8.83 13.06 15.57
C TRP A 138 -8.86 14.34 16.39
N ASN A 139 -8.06 14.34 17.43
CA ASN A 139 -7.81 15.48 18.27
C ASN A 139 -6.54 16.15 17.79
N TYR A 140 -6.57 17.47 17.66
CA TYR A 140 -5.39 18.31 17.53
C TYR A 140 -5.40 19.33 18.67
N ASN A 141 -4.55 19.14 19.68
CA ASN A 141 -4.39 20.05 20.82
C ASN A 141 -5.72 20.48 21.51
N GLY A 142 -6.62 19.52 21.74
CA GLY A 142 -7.92 19.74 22.37
C GLY A 142 -9.07 19.99 21.38
N MET A 143 -8.78 20.24 20.11
CA MET A 143 -9.80 20.40 19.06
C MET A 143 -10.13 19.06 18.42
N GLU A 144 -11.36 18.59 18.60
CA GLU A 144 -11.88 17.42 17.89
C GLU A 144 -12.26 17.80 16.46
N ILE A 145 -11.65 17.11 15.50
CA ILE A 145 -11.91 17.26 14.07
C ILE A 145 -12.50 15.94 13.58
N GLU A 146 -13.65 16.03 12.93
CA GLU A 146 -14.34 14.89 12.32
C GLU A 146 -14.45 15.12 10.81
N ARG A 147 -13.91 14.19 10.00
CA ARG A 147 -14.00 14.26 8.55
C ARG A 147 -14.43 12.92 7.95
N LYS A 148 -15.47 12.96 7.11
CA LYS A 148 -15.81 11.84 6.23
C LYS A 148 -14.85 11.83 5.06
N VAL A 149 -13.98 10.82 4.99
CA VAL A 149 -13.07 10.64 3.86
C VAL A 149 -13.73 9.65 2.90
N LYS A 150 -14.01 10.07 1.66
CA LYS A 150 -14.40 9.14 0.59
C LYS A 150 -13.13 8.52 0.00
N ILE A 151 -12.75 7.35 0.49
CA ILE A 151 -11.66 6.58 -0.13
C ILE A 151 -12.23 5.87 -1.35
N ASN A 152 -11.85 6.31 -2.56
CA ASN A 152 -12.08 5.54 -3.78
C ASN A 152 -11.18 4.29 -3.74
N TYR A 153 -11.69 3.19 -3.19
CA TYR A 153 -11.05 1.88 -3.25
C TYR A 153 -10.84 1.51 -4.70
N LYS A 154 -9.61 1.59 -5.24
CA LYS A 154 -9.35 1.02 -6.56
C LYS A 154 -9.21 -0.50 -6.46
N GLU A 155 -10.28 -1.21 -6.14
CA GLU A 155 -10.62 -2.54 -6.69
C GLU A 155 -9.49 -3.57 -6.82
N TYR A 156 -9.48 -4.54 -5.90
CA TYR A 156 -8.98 -5.90 -6.21
C TYR A 156 -9.68 -6.36 -7.50
N ALA A 157 -8.93 -6.87 -8.47
CA ALA A 157 -9.56 -7.46 -9.65
C ALA A 157 -9.95 -8.89 -9.33
N SER A 158 -11.24 -9.20 -9.40
CA SER A 158 -11.73 -10.57 -9.30
C SER A 158 -11.11 -11.45 -10.39
N THR A 159 -10.84 -12.70 -10.03
CA THR A 159 -10.45 -13.72 -11.01
C THR A 159 -11.72 -14.20 -11.71
N VAL A 160 -11.70 -14.24 -13.05
CA VAL A 160 -12.75 -14.89 -13.85
C VAL A 160 -12.17 -16.20 -14.37
N TYR A 161 -12.89 -17.30 -14.17
CA TYR A 161 -12.43 -18.63 -14.54
C TYR A 161 -13.54 -19.46 -15.17
N ILE A 162 -13.12 -20.45 -15.97
CA ILE A 162 -14.00 -21.46 -16.55
C ILE A 162 -13.90 -22.71 -15.68
N GLY A 163 -15.04 -23.19 -15.18
CA GLY A 163 -15.13 -24.41 -14.37
C GLY A 163 -15.03 -25.69 -15.20
N ASN A 164 -14.89 -26.83 -14.53
CA ASN A 164 -14.92 -28.15 -15.18
C ASN A 164 -16.24 -28.44 -15.89
N ASP A 165 -17.33 -27.77 -15.49
CA ASP A 165 -18.64 -27.82 -16.13
C ASP A 165 -18.78 -26.86 -17.33
N HIS A 166 -17.68 -26.21 -17.74
CA HIS A 166 -17.59 -25.24 -18.84
C HIS A 166 -18.36 -23.93 -18.61
N LYS A 167 -18.81 -23.64 -17.38
CA LYS A 167 -19.42 -22.35 -17.04
C LYS A 167 -18.39 -21.34 -16.56
N ILE A 168 -18.74 -20.07 -16.68
CA ILE A 168 -17.91 -18.93 -16.25
C ILE A 168 -18.29 -18.54 -14.82
N TYR A 169 -17.28 -18.37 -13.98
CA TYR A 169 -17.40 -17.99 -12.58
C TYR A 169 -16.47 -16.83 -12.25
N THR A 170 -16.80 -16.11 -11.18
CA THR A 170 -15.99 -15.02 -10.65
C THR A 170 -15.68 -15.30 -9.18
N THR A 171 -14.44 -15.06 -8.75
CA THR A 171 -14.01 -15.22 -7.36
C THR A 171 -13.08 -14.09 -6.91
N ASN A 172 -13.18 -13.75 -5.63
CA ASN A 172 -12.31 -12.79 -4.93
C ASN A 172 -11.29 -13.49 -4.02
N LYS A 173 -11.21 -14.83 -4.06
CA LYS A 173 -10.20 -15.58 -3.31
C LYS A 173 -8.80 -15.20 -3.83
N ILE A 174 -7.88 -14.97 -2.89
CA ILE A 174 -6.49 -14.64 -3.19
C ILE A 174 -5.60 -15.88 -3.39
N ASP A 175 -6.02 -17.02 -2.83
CA ASP A 175 -5.37 -18.32 -2.99
C ASP A 175 -6.37 -19.30 -3.59
N LEU A 176 -6.07 -19.74 -4.81
CA LEU A 176 -6.90 -20.65 -5.60
C LEU A 176 -6.32 -22.08 -5.59
N SER A 177 -5.27 -22.36 -4.81
CA SER A 177 -4.52 -23.63 -4.88
C SER A 177 -5.38 -24.88 -4.70
N ASN A 178 -6.45 -24.75 -3.92
CA ASN A 178 -7.36 -25.85 -3.55
C ASN A 178 -8.68 -25.86 -4.34
N MET A 179 -8.84 -24.99 -5.33
CA MET A 179 -10.07 -24.89 -6.14
C MET A 179 -10.01 -25.86 -7.33
N SER A 180 -10.22 -27.16 -7.07
CA SER A 180 -10.19 -28.23 -8.07
C SER A 180 -11.22 -28.09 -9.18
N GLU A 181 -12.26 -27.28 -8.96
CA GLU A 181 -13.29 -26.94 -9.93
C GLU A 181 -12.79 -26.07 -11.09
N ILE A 182 -11.65 -25.38 -10.95
CA ILE A 182 -11.12 -24.47 -11.95
C ILE A 182 -10.45 -25.27 -13.07
N LYS A 183 -10.98 -25.16 -14.30
CA LYS A 183 -10.38 -25.73 -15.50
C LYS A 183 -9.34 -24.80 -16.13
N LYS A 184 -9.70 -23.52 -16.28
CA LYS A 184 -8.89 -22.46 -16.91
C LYS A 184 -9.17 -21.12 -16.24
N ILE A 185 -8.17 -20.24 -16.17
CA ILE A 185 -8.36 -18.84 -15.79
C ILE A 185 -8.45 -17.97 -17.04
N ASP A 186 -9.54 -17.20 -17.16
CA ASP A 186 -9.84 -16.35 -18.31
C ASP A 186 -9.44 -14.88 -18.05
N LYS A 187 -9.62 -14.42 -16.81
CA LYS A 187 -9.10 -13.13 -16.31
C LYS A 187 -8.32 -13.34 -15.03
N ILE A 188 -7.07 -12.91 -15.02
CA ILE A 188 -6.18 -13.00 -13.86
C ILE A 188 -6.62 -11.97 -12.82
N GLY A 189 -6.92 -12.43 -11.60
CA GLY A 189 -7.15 -11.56 -10.47
C GLY A 189 -5.85 -11.06 -9.83
N TYR A 190 -5.95 -9.97 -9.09
CA TYR A 190 -4.86 -9.44 -8.29
C TYR A 190 -5.37 -8.76 -7.02
N TYR A 191 -4.49 -8.67 -6.04
CA TYR A 191 -4.80 -8.20 -4.70
C TYR A 191 -3.65 -7.37 -4.11
N TYR A 192 -3.90 -6.68 -3.01
CA TYR A 192 -2.87 -5.93 -2.29
C TYR A 192 -2.46 -6.69 -1.05
N ASP A 193 -1.16 -6.86 -0.85
CA ASP A 193 -0.65 -7.42 0.40
C ASP A 193 -0.68 -6.39 1.52
N GLN A 194 -0.35 -6.81 2.75
CA GLN A 194 -0.27 -5.95 3.93
C GLN A 194 0.69 -4.74 3.81
N HIS A 195 1.52 -4.69 2.76
CA HIS A 195 2.47 -3.60 2.48
C HIS A 195 2.06 -2.79 1.24
N LEU A 196 0.80 -2.86 0.83
CA LEU A 196 0.24 -2.13 -0.31
C LEU A 196 0.84 -2.49 -1.68
N ARG A 197 1.46 -3.67 -1.80
CA ARG A 197 2.04 -4.11 -3.07
C ARG A 197 1.03 -4.91 -3.86
N VAL A 198 0.91 -4.63 -5.16
CA VAL A 198 0.04 -5.38 -6.07
C VAL A 198 0.63 -6.77 -6.30
N ARG A 199 -0.12 -7.81 -5.91
CA ARG A 199 0.22 -9.21 -6.11
C ARG A 199 -0.80 -9.90 -6.99
N ILE A 200 -0.31 -10.80 -7.84
CA ILE A 200 -1.15 -11.77 -8.52
C ILE A 200 -1.79 -12.73 -7.50
N VAL A 201 -3.00 -13.22 -7.80
CA VAL A 201 -3.57 -14.35 -7.04
C VAL A 201 -2.70 -15.60 -7.18
N LYS A 202 -2.67 -16.44 -6.15
CA LYS A 202 -2.01 -17.75 -6.23
C LYS A 202 -2.89 -18.72 -7.01
N MET A 203 -2.31 -19.36 -8.01
CA MET A 203 -3.01 -20.17 -9.00
C MET A 203 -3.34 -21.56 -8.48
N PRO A 204 -4.39 -22.22 -9.03
CA PRO A 204 -4.69 -23.63 -8.75
C PRO A 204 -3.49 -24.52 -9.09
N THR A 205 -3.23 -25.54 -8.27
CA THR A 205 -2.03 -26.38 -8.46
C THR A 205 -2.09 -27.29 -9.69
N HIS A 206 -3.27 -27.48 -10.27
CA HIS A 206 -3.51 -28.32 -11.46
C HIS A 206 -3.77 -27.50 -12.73
N LEU A 207 -3.60 -26.17 -12.70
CA LEU A 207 -3.97 -25.28 -13.79
C LEU A 207 -3.14 -25.54 -15.05
N THR A 208 -3.78 -25.84 -16.18
CA THR A 208 -3.07 -26.10 -17.45
C THR A 208 -3.10 -24.93 -18.43
N GLU A 209 -4.00 -23.97 -18.21
CA GLU A 209 -4.18 -22.81 -19.08
C GLU A 209 -4.61 -21.58 -18.27
N VAL A 210 -3.99 -20.44 -18.59
CA VAL A 210 -4.28 -19.12 -18.02
C VAL A 210 -4.39 -18.09 -19.14
N SER A 211 -5.06 -16.98 -18.85
CA SER A 211 -5.09 -15.80 -19.72
C SER A 211 -3.69 -15.39 -20.15
N GLU A 212 -3.54 -15.06 -21.44
CA GLU A 212 -2.30 -14.55 -22.01
C GLU A 212 -2.03 -13.10 -21.58
N ASP A 213 -3.09 -12.39 -21.18
CA ASP A 213 -3.03 -11.00 -20.74
C ASP A 213 -2.78 -10.91 -19.24
N LEU A 214 -1.52 -10.65 -18.86
CA LEU A 214 -1.15 -10.31 -17.49
C LEU A 214 -1.53 -8.85 -17.18
N PRO A 215 -2.40 -8.57 -16.19
CA PRO A 215 -2.76 -7.20 -15.83
C PRO A 215 -1.55 -6.32 -15.51
N THR A 216 -1.49 -5.13 -16.11
CA THR A 216 -0.35 -4.20 -16.02
C THR A 216 -0.12 -3.63 -14.61
N GLU A 217 -1.17 -3.71 -13.78
CA GLU A 217 -1.16 -3.34 -12.37
C GLU A 217 -0.30 -4.30 -11.54
N ILE A 218 -0.19 -5.57 -11.94
CA ILE A 218 0.57 -6.57 -11.20
C ILE A 218 2.06 -6.21 -11.27
N LYS A 219 2.67 -6.03 -10.09
CA LYS A 219 4.12 -5.79 -9.94
C LYS A 219 4.85 -6.99 -9.35
N SER A 220 4.13 -7.99 -8.85
CA SER A 220 4.69 -9.10 -8.11
C SER A 220 4.03 -10.42 -8.48
N LEU A 221 4.82 -11.37 -8.97
CA LEU A 221 4.44 -12.76 -9.26
C LEU A 221 4.66 -13.71 -8.06
N ASN A 222 4.95 -13.13 -6.90
CA ASN A 222 5.18 -13.80 -5.63
C ASN A 222 4.22 -14.99 -5.40
N ASN A 223 4.78 -16.19 -5.27
CA ASN A 223 4.07 -17.46 -5.04
C ASN A 223 2.98 -17.84 -6.07
N ALA A 224 2.94 -17.21 -7.26
CA ALA A 224 1.86 -17.37 -8.24
C ALA A 224 1.58 -18.85 -8.58
N PHE A 225 2.63 -19.66 -8.74
CA PHE A 225 2.56 -21.08 -9.11
C PHE A 225 3.30 -21.97 -8.09
N LYS A 226 3.36 -21.56 -6.83
CA LYS A 226 3.98 -22.37 -5.78
C LYS A 226 3.22 -23.69 -5.63
N GLY A 227 3.95 -24.81 -5.69
CA GLY A 227 3.43 -26.17 -5.56
C GLY A 227 2.65 -26.64 -6.79
N HIS A 228 2.87 -26.02 -7.96
CA HIS A 228 2.16 -26.40 -9.18
C HIS A 228 2.55 -27.81 -9.65
N LYS A 229 1.56 -28.58 -10.12
CA LYS A 229 1.67 -30.02 -10.43
C LYS A 229 1.58 -30.32 -11.92
N THR A 230 1.79 -29.32 -12.77
CA THR A 230 1.81 -29.50 -14.23
C THR A 230 3.18 -29.14 -14.79
N LYS A 231 3.53 -29.77 -15.92
CA LYS A 231 4.78 -29.49 -16.63
C LYS A 231 4.76 -28.11 -17.31
N THR A 232 3.60 -27.74 -17.85
CA THR A 232 3.38 -26.50 -18.60
C THR A 232 2.01 -25.92 -18.25
N ILE A 233 1.90 -24.60 -18.39
CA ILE A 233 0.73 -23.77 -18.18
C ILE A 233 0.63 -22.85 -19.40
N LYS A 234 -0.25 -23.18 -20.34
CA LYS A 234 -0.42 -22.39 -21.57
C LYS A 234 -0.83 -20.96 -21.22
N GLY A 235 -0.19 -19.98 -21.87
CA GLY A 235 -0.48 -18.55 -21.76
C GLY A 235 0.57 -17.77 -20.99
N ILE A 236 1.30 -18.40 -20.05
CA ILE A 236 2.34 -17.69 -19.28
C ILE A 236 3.52 -17.28 -20.15
N GLU A 237 3.80 -17.99 -21.24
CA GLU A 237 4.87 -17.68 -22.19
C GLU A 237 4.66 -16.35 -22.92
N LYS A 238 3.43 -15.84 -22.94
CA LYS A 238 3.05 -14.57 -23.59
C LYS A 238 2.93 -13.39 -22.62
N TRP A 239 3.10 -13.62 -21.33
CA TRP A 239 2.96 -12.57 -20.33
C TRP A 239 3.99 -11.45 -20.55
N LYS A 240 3.49 -10.20 -20.61
CA LYS A 240 4.34 -9.01 -20.58
C LYS A 240 4.78 -8.77 -19.13
N THR A 241 6.02 -9.13 -18.82
CA THR A 241 6.57 -9.07 -17.44
C THR A 241 7.48 -7.87 -17.16
N SER A 242 7.60 -6.90 -18.08
CA SER A 242 8.53 -5.76 -17.95
C SER A 242 8.31 -4.88 -16.72
N GLN A 243 7.10 -4.93 -16.14
CA GLN A 243 6.71 -4.21 -14.93
C GLN A 243 6.88 -5.01 -13.63
N ILE A 244 7.25 -6.28 -13.72
CA ILE A 244 7.37 -7.16 -12.55
C ILE A 244 8.68 -6.85 -11.83
N VAL A 245 8.56 -6.53 -10.54
CA VAL A 245 9.71 -6.20 -9.67
C VAL A 245 10.04 -7.32 -8.68
N ASN A 246 9.13 -8.27 -8.48
CA ASN A 246 9.29 -9.38 -7.53
C ASN A 246 8.83 -10.72 -8.12
N MET A 247 9.74 -11.69 -8.13
CA MET A 247 9.53 -13.07 -8.60
C MET A 247 9.85 -14.10 -7.49
N TRP A 248 9.65 -13.75 -6.22
CA TRP A 248 9.89 -14.67 -5.10
C TRP A 248 9.00 -15.91 -5.19
N ALA A 249 9.61 -17.09 -5.14
CA ALA A 249 8.94 -18.39 -5.03
C ALA A 249 7.86 -18.67 -6.09
N VAL A 250 7.97 -18.09 -7.30
CA VAL A 250 6.95 -18.21 -8.37
C VAL A 250 6.62 -19.67 -8.67
N PHE A 251 7.64 -20.52 -8.85
CA PHE A 251 7.52 -21.96 -9.16
C PHE A 251 8.12 -22.82 -8.05
N LYS A 252 8.17 -22.32 -6.82
CA LYS A 252 8.66 -23.09 -5.68
C LYS A 252 7.86 -24.38 -5.51
N ASP A 253 8.53 -25.51 -5.31
CA ASP A 253 7.95 -26.86 -5.16
C ASP A 253 7.13 -27.32 -6.38
N ALA A 254 7.27 -26.68 -7.54
CA ALA A 254 6.62 -27.11 -8.78
C ALA A 254 7.43 -28.24 -9.44
N GLU A 255 7.40 -29.43 -8.83
CA GLU A 255 8.40 -30.48 -9.06
C GLU A 255 8.60 -30.89 -10.53
N ILE A 256 7.53 -30.87 -11.33
CA ILE A 256 7.55 -31.31 -12.73
C ILE A 256 7.52 -30.15 -13.73
N PHE A 257 7.50 -28.90 -13.29
CA PHE A 257 7.46 -27.72 -14.15
C PHE A 257 8.73 -27.64 -15.02
N ASP A 258 8.55 -27.50 -16.33
CA ASP A 258 9.64 -27.47 -17.31
C ASP A 258 9.17 -26.78 -18.61
N GLN A 259 8.52 -25.62 -18.47
CA GLN A 259 8.08 -24.77 -19.58
C GLN A 259 9.12 -23.69 -19.88
N ASP A 260 9.32 -23.42 -21.17
CA ASP A 260 10.16 -22.31 -21.60
C ASP A 260 9.52 -20.95 -21.25
N ILE A 261 10.28 -20.15 -20.51
CA ILE A 261 9.93 -18.78 -20.09
C ILE A 261 11.11 -17.81 -20.34
N SER A 262 11.98 -18.16 -21.28
CA SER A 262 13.16 -17.38 -21.67
C SER A 262 12.80 -15.99 -22.22
N GLU A 263 11.58 -15.82 -22.73
CA GLU A 263 11.03 -14.56 -23.24
C GLU A 263 10.51 -13.60 -22.15
N TRP A 264 10.45 -14.03 -20.88
CA TRP A 264 10.11 -13.11 -19.79
C TRP A 264 11.14 -12.00 -19.65
N ASN A 265 10.67 -10.76 -19.70
CA ASN A 265 11.50 -9.60 -19.39
C ASN A 265 11.68 -9.48 -17.87
N THR A 266 12.91 -9.67 -17.40
CA THR A 266 13.29 -9.58 -15.99
C THR A 266 14.00 -8.29 -15.61
N SER A 267 14.11 -7.30 -16.50
CA SER A 267 14.97 -6.12 -16.31
C SER A 267 14.59 -5.24 -15.12
N ALA A 268 13.33 -5.31 -14.65
CA ALA A 268 12.84 -4.57 -13.49
C ALA A 268 12.86 -5.40 -12.18
N VAL A 269 13.20 -6.69 -12.24
CA VAL A 269 13.12 -7.60 -11.10
C VAL A 269 14.27 -7.32 -10.14
N SER A 270 13.93 -7.18 -8.85
CA SER A 270 14.90 -6.96 -7.77
C SER A 270 15.05 -8.16 -6.83
N ASN A 271 14.10 -9.10 -6.84
CA ASN A 271 14.08 -10.29 -5.99
C ASN A 271 13.62 -11.52 -6.79
N MET A 272 14.46 -12.57 -6.82
CA MET A 272 14.21 -13.88 -7.44
C MET A 272 14.44 -15.04 -6.45
N GLU A 273 14.39 -14.77 -5.15
CA GLU A 273 14.57 -15.79 -4.11
C GLU A 273 13.61 -16.98 -4.33
N GLU A 274 14.10 -18.19 -4.11
CA GLU A 274 13.34 -19.45 -4.17
C GLU A 274 12.54 -19.71 -5.46
N MET A 275 12.74 -18.95 -6.54
CA MET A 275 11.86 -18.95 -7.72
C MET A 275 11.61 -20.35 -8.30
N PHE A 276 12.64 -21.21 -8.33
CA PHE A 276 12.60 -22.60 -8.78
C PHE A 276 13.05 -23.58 -7.70
N SER A 277 13.02 -23.17 -6.42
CA SER A 277 13.38 -24.06 -5.31
C SER A 277 12.45 -25.27 -5.33
N GLY A 278 13.00 -26.49 -5.39
CA GLY A 278 12.21 -27.73 -5.47
C GLY A 278 11.57 -28.01 -6.84
N ALA A 279 11.81 -27.21 -7.88
CA ALA A 279 11.36 -27.48 -9.25
C ALA A 279 12.27 -28.52 -9.92
N LYS A 280 12.16 -29.77 -9.46
CA LYS A 280 13.11 -30.86 -9.74
C LYS A 280 13.41 -31.06 -11.22
N LYS A 281 12.42 -30.91 -12.10
CA LYS A 281 12.53 -31.14 -13.55
C LYS A 281 12.84 -29.91 -14.39
N PHE A 282 12.90 -28.72 -13.80
CA PHE A 282 13.12 -27.49 -14.54
C PHE A 282 14.54 -27.46 -15.13
N ASN A 283 14.65 -27.38 -16.46
CA ASN A 283 15.94 -27.31 -17.16
C ASN A 283 15.85 -26.46 -18.44
N LYS A 284 15.31 -25.24 -18.31
CA LYS A 284 15.15 -24.30 -19.44
C LYS A 284 16.21 -23.20 -19.41
N ASN A 285 16.65 -22.80 -20.61
CA ASN A 285 17.69 -21.82 -20.78
C ASN A 285 17.19 -20.43 -20.34
N LEU A 286 17.87 -19.81 -19.38
CA LEU A 286 17.55 -18.50 -18.83
C LEU A 286 18.63 -17.44 -19.14
N ASN A 287 19.55 -17.74 -20.06
CA ASN A 287 20.70 -16.88 -20.36
C ASN A 287 20.30 -15.56 -21.06
N SER A 288 19.04 -15.42 -21.50
CA SER A 288 18.46 -14.17 -22.02
C SER A 288 18.01 -13.20 -20.93
N TRP A 289 17.85 -13.67 -19.69
CA TRP A 289 17.33 -12.85 -18.60
C TRP A 289 18.31 -11.75 -18.20
N LYS A 290 17.76 -10.55 -17.99
CA LYS A 290 18.49 -9.38 -17.51
C LYS A 290 18.37 -9.31 -16.00
N VAL A 291 19.44 -9.66 -15.28
CA VAL A 291 19.43 -9.76 -13.81
C VAL A 291 20.24 -8.66 -13.10
N TYR A 292 20.67 -7.62 -13.84
CA TYR A 292 21.50 -6.54 -13.30
C TYR A 292 20.84 -5.74 -12.16
N ASN A 293 19.51 -5.80 -12.00
CA ASN A 293 18.80 -5.16 -10.88
C ASN A 293 18.50 -6.10 -9.70
N VAL A 294 18.78 -7.41 -9.84
CA VAL A 294 18.47 -8.41 -8.82
C VAL A 294 19.45 -8.29 -7.68
N THR A 295 18.90 -8.17 -6.46
CA THR A 295 19.69 -8.06 -5.23
C THR A 295 19.75 -9.36 -4.44
N SER A 296 18.84 -10.30 -4.69
CA SER A 296 18.76 -11.57 -3.99
C SER A 296 18.26 -12.72 -4.87
N MET A 297 18.97 -13.85 -4.80
CA MET A 297 18.69 -15.13 -5.47
C MET A 297 18.85 -16.31 -4.51
N ASN A 298 18.66 -16.10 -3.20
CA ASN A 298 18.73 -17.17 -2.21
C ASN A 298 17.86 -18.35 -2.61
N SER A 299 18.44 -19.55 -2.53
CA SER A 299 17.78 -20.81 -2.86
C SER A 299 17.06 -20.84 -4.22
N MET A 300 17.40 -19.96 -5.18
CA MET A 300 16.64 -19.82 -6.44
C MET A 300 16.49 -21.16 -7.18
N PHE A 301 17.54 -21.98 -7.21
CA PHE A 301 17.56 -23.32 -7.81
C PHE A 301 17.85 -24.41 -6.77
N ASP A 302 17.61 -24.17 -5.47
CA ASP A 302 17.80 -25.18 -4.44
C ASP A 302 16.93 -26.41 -4.75
N SER A 303 17.55 -27.59 -4.89
CA SER A 303 16.90 -28.84 -5.24
C SER A 303 16.24 -28.89 -6.62
N ALA A 304 16.64 -28.01 -7.56
CA ALA A 304 16.32 -28.12 -8.99
C ALA A 304 17.23 -29.17 -9.67
N LEU A 305 16.90 -30.44 -9.45
CA LEU A 305 17.77 -31.59 -9.71
C LEU A 305 18.23 -31.76 -11.17
N GLU A 306 17.50 -31.22 -12.15
CA GLU A 306 17.85 -31.33 -13.57
C GLU A 306 18.45 -30.05 -14.15
N PHE A 307 18.52 -28.95 -13.39
CA PHE A 307 18.94 -27.66 -13.92
C PHE A 307 20.45 -27.65 -14.23
N ASP A 308 20.77 -27.55 -15.53
CA ASP A 308 22.13 -27.58 -16.08
C ASP A 308 22.26 -26.67 -17.31
N GLN A 309 21.80 -25.42 -17.18
CA GLN A 309 21.83 -24.43 -18.27
C GLN A 309 22.91 -23.36 -18.02
N PRO A 310 23.54 -22.83 -19.09
CA PRO A 310 24.51 -21.75 -18.95
C PRO A 310 23.83 -20.46 -18.48
N LEU A 311 24.50 -19.74 -17.57
CA LEU A 311 24.07 -18.44 -17.03
C LEU A 311 25.12 -17.33 -17.24
N ASN A 312 26.02 -17.53 -18.21
CA ASN A 312 27.21 -16.69 -18.40
C ASN A 312 26.91 -15.26 -18.87
N ASN A 313 25.68 -14.96 -19.30
CA ASN A 313 25.27 -13.60 -19.70
C ASN A 313 24.66 -12.79 -18.56
N TRP A 314 24.52 -13.37 -17.37
CA TRP A 314 23.96 -12.68 -16.22
C TRP A 314 24.95 -11.65 -15.65
N ASP A 315 24.59 -10.36 -15.71
CA ASP A 315 25.29 -9.32 -14.96
C ASP A 315 24.84 -9.36 -13.50
N THR A 316 25.70 -9.88 -12.62
CA THR A 316 25.41 -10.11 -11.19
C THR A 316 25.93 -9.01 -10.27
N ARG A 317 26.33 -7.84 -10.80
CA ARG A 317 27.01 -6.79 -10.02
C ARG A 317 26.26 -6.27 -8.79
N ASN A 318 24.94 -6.38 -8.78
CA ASN A 318 24.06 -5.88 -7.70
C ASN A 318 23.60 -6.99 -6.75
N LEU A 319 24.01 -8.24 -7.00
CA LEU A 319 23.59 -9.40 -6.23
C LEU A 319 24.29 -9.38 -4.86
N LYS A 320 23.50 -9.50 -3.78
CA LYS A 320 24.00 -9.44 -2.40
C LYS A 320 23.80 -10.74 -1.63
N LYS A 321 22.85 -11.57 -2.06
CA LYS A 321 22.40 -12.77 -1.36
C LYS A 321 22.21 -13.91 -2.35
N THR A 322 22.98 -14.98 -2.15
CA THR A 322 23.00 -16.17 -3.02
C THR A 322 23.11 -17.47 -2.23
N GLU A 323 22.77 -17.42 -0.94
CA GLU A 323 22.84 -18.57 -0.05
C GLU A 323 22.03 -19.73 -0.66
N LYS A 324 22.65 -20.91 -0.74
CA LYS A 324 22.03 -22.14 -1.27
C LYS A 324 21.45 -22.03 -2.67
N MET A 325 21.83 -21.02 -3.47
CA MET A 325 21.24 -20.77 -4.79
C MET A 325 21.21 -22.02 -5.68
N PHE A 326 22.25 -22.85 -5.63
CA PHE A 326 22.36 -24.12 -6.40
C PHE A 326 22.49 -25.36 -5.51
N HIS A 327 22.12 -25.28 -4.23
CA HIS A 327 22.20 -26.43 -3.33
C HIS A 327 21.40 -27.61 -3.91
N LYS A 328 22.02 -28.79 -4.07
CA LYS A 328 21.43 -30.00 -4.70
C LYS A 328 21.03 -29.89 -6.19
N ALA A 329 21.26 -28.78 -6.88
CA ALA A 329 21.04 -28.70 -8.33
C ALA A 329 22.10 -29.52 -9.10
N LYS A 330 21.80 -29.95 -10.34
CA LYS A 330 22.70 -30.76 -11.19
C LYS A 330 24.05 -30.11 -11.48
N LYS A 331 24.14 -28.79 -11.30
CA LYS A 331 25.33 -27.93 -11.43
C LYS A 331 25.68 -27.60 -12.88
N SER A 332 25.31 -26.41 -13.35
CA SER A 332 25.96 -25.82 -14.52
C SER A 332 27.32 -25.24 -14.11
N THR A 333 28.37 -25.97 -14.46
CA THR A 333 29.76 -25.59 -14.17
C THR A 333 30.24 -24.66 -15.28
N LYS A 334 29.74 -23.42 -15.31
CA LYS A 334 30.35 -22.34 -16.10
C LYS A 334 30.08 -20.98 -15.44
N ILE A 335 30.92 -20.70 -14.45
CA ILE A 335 31.46 -19.39 -14.05
C ILE A 335 30.57 -18.21 -14.46
N LEU A 336 29.67 -17.82 -13.56
CA LEU A 336 29.28 -16.41 -13.41
C LEU A 336 30.59 -15.63 -13.21
N ALA A 337 30.80 -14.61 -14.03
CA ALA A 337 32.08 -13.89 -14.18
C ALA A 337 32.81 -13.65 -12.85
N GLY A 338 33.84 -14.47 -12.55
CA GLY A 338 34.84 -14.20 -11.53
C GLY A 338 34.48 -14.45 -10.06
N GLU A 339 33.24 -14.78 -9.70
CA GLU A 339 32.87 -15.01 -8.30
C GLU A 339 32.40 -16.45 -8.05
N THR A 340 33.16 -17.18 -7.24
CA THR A 340 32.72 -18.44 -6.66
C THR A 340 31.60 -18.17 -5.66
N PHE A 341 30.36 -18.43 -6.04
CA PHE A 341 29.22 -18.46 -5.12
C PHE A 341 29.50 -19.53 -4.05
N LYS A 342 29.56 -19.10 -2.78
CA LYS A 342 29.76 -20.04 -1.67
C LYS A 342 28.56 -20.99 -1.59
N ASN A 343 28.84 -22.28 -1.73
CA ASN A 343 27.88 -23.38 -1.55
C ASN A 343 27.34 -23.43 -0.12
#